data_AF-A0A937RVH2-F1
#
_entry.id   AF-A0A937RVH2-F1
#
_cell.length_a   1.000
_cell.length_b   1.000
_cell.length_c   1.000
_cell.angle_alpha   90.00
_cell.angle_beta   90.00
_cell.angle_gamma   90.00
#
_symmetry.space_group_name_H-M   'P 1'
#
loop_
_entity.id
_entity.type
_entity.pdbx_description
1 polymer ?
#
loop_
_entity_poly.entity_id
_entity_poly.type
_entity_poly.pdbx_seq_one_letter_code
_entity_poly.pdbx_strand_id
1 'polypeptide(L)'
;MSKANPRWVARNVVRRVPAANARMPLKAWASLWGGAGGPGIDAISLVKRIADQAGHPLTVVQIGANDGEMGDPLHEVIVDYGWRGVLVEPMPHLFAALRTSYRDAPGIVCERAAIGDRDGTATMYTAAWRPGDPLWAIGLSSLRREIIEDAAQLIPDIIDRIEEVEVPVMRLETLLTKHGINHIDLLQIDAEGFDFEILKQIDFSRTWAPWHLIYEARHLGESLAEAHRMLEAAGYTLFPAGDDDYAYRF
;
A
#
# COMPACT_ATOMS: atom_id res chain seq x y z
N MET A 1 3.47 -39.37 3.48
CA MET A 1 2.13 -38.77 3.58
C MET A 1 2.29 -37.25 3.57
N SER A 2 1.62 -36.61 2.62
CA SER A 2 1.80 -35.21 2.20
C SER A 2 1.66 -34.22 3.35
N LYS A 3 2.67 -33.36 3.56
CA LYS A 3 2.61 -32.20 4.44
C LYS A 3 1.73 -31.16 3.76
N ALA A 4 0.61 -30.81 4.39
CA ALA A 4 -0.23 -29.71 3.94
C ALA A 4 0.61 -28.43 3.85
N ASN A 5 0.59 -27.80 2.68
CA ASN A 5 1.28 -26.56 2.37
C ASN A 5 0.44 -25.37 2.92
N PRO A 6 0.99 -24.48 3.76
CA PRO A 6 0.26 -23.33 4.31
C PRO A 6 -0.27 -22.34 3.26
N ARG A 7 0.17 -22.45 1.99
CA ARG A 7 -0.27 -21.63 0.84
C ARG A 7 -1.78 -21.60 0.53
N TRP A 8 -2.63 -22.35 1.24
CA TRP A 8 -4.04 -22.50 0.88
C TRP A 8 -5.05 -21.67 1.70
N VAL A 9 -4.67 -21.14 2.87
CA VAL A 9 -5.65 -20.54 3.80
C VAL A 9 -5.92 -19.04 3.55
N ALA A 10 -5.10 -18.36 2.73
CA ALA A 10 -5.29 -16.95 2.35
C ALA A 10 -5.59 -16.77 0.85
N ARG A 11 -6.29 -17.72 0.21
CA ARG A 11 -6.86 -17.45 -1.12
C ARG A 11 -8.03 -16.49 -0.94
N ASN A 12 -7.74 -15.22 -1.17
CA ASN A 12 -8.66 -14.12 -1.42
C ASN A 12 -9.95 -14.65 -2.07
N VAL A 13 -11.09 -14.37 -1.42
CA VAL A 13 -12.38 -14.40 -2.10
C VAL A 13 -12.38 -13.18 -3.03
N VAL A 14 -11.60 -13.25 -4.11
CA VAL A 14 -11.72 -12.35 -5.25
C VAL A 14 -13.12 -12.60 -5.77
N ARG A 15 -14.06 -11.70 -5.46
CA ARG A 15 -15.29 -11.60 -6.23
C ARG A 15 -14.84 -11.25 -7.64
N ARG A 16 -14.61 -12.28 -8.48
CA ARG A 16 -14.28 -12.10 -9.89
C ARG A 16 -15.23 -11.04 -10.44
N VAL A 17 -14.68 -9.91 -10.88
CA VAL A 17 -15.44 -8.93 -11.64
C VAL A 17 -16.10 -9.71 -12.77
N PRO A 18 -17.44 -9.84 -12.81
CA PRO A 18 -18.10 -10.62 -13.85
C PRO A 18 -17.63 -10.15 -15.22
N ALA A 19 -17.40 -11.06 -16.17
CA ALA A 19 -16.83 -10.71 -17.48
C ALA A 19 -17.62 -9.60 -18.20
N ALA A 20 -18.93 -9.48 -17.93
CA ALA A 20 -19.79 -8.40 -18.41
C ALA A 20 -19.35 -6.99 -17.92
N ASN A 21 -18.73 -6.88 -16.74
CA ASN A 21 -18.31 -5.64 -16.11
C ASN A 21 -16.87 -5.21 -16.48
N ALA A 22 -16.11 -6.09 -17.13
CA ALA A 22 -14.72 -5.83 -17.54
C ALA A 22 -14.60 -4.70 -18.58
N ARG A 23 -15.65 -4.48 -19.38
CA ARG A 23 -15.71 -3.42 -20.42
C ARG A 23 -16.28 -2.09 -19.92
N MET A 24 -16.71 -2.02 -18.67
CA MET A 24 -17.33 -0.80 -18.14
C MET A 24 -16.25 0.26 -17.86
N PRO A 25 -16.50 1.55 -18.10
CA PRO A 25 -15.56 2.61 -17.72
C PRO A 25 -15.26 2.56 -16.21
N LEU A 26 -14.01 2.80 -15.81
CA LEU A 26 -13.60 2.79 -14.39
C LEU A 26 -14.48 3.72 -13.54
N LYS A 27 -14.75 4.92 -14.04
CA LYS A 27 -15.65 5.90 -13.41
C LYS A 27 -17.05 5.34 -13.13
N ALA A 28 -17.64 4.65 -14.11
CA ALA A 28 -18.97 4.07 -13.97
C ALA A 28 -19.00 2.89 -13.00
N TRP A 29 -17.90 2.14 -12.90
CA TRP A 29 -17.80 1.03 -11.95
C TRP A 29 -17.54 1.48 -10.53
N ALA A 30 -16.63 2.41 -10.34
CA ALA A 30 -16.43 3.09 -9.07
C ALA A 30 -17.75 3.62 -8.50
N SER A 31 -18.54 4.33 -9.32
CA SER A 31 -19.82 4.90 -8.89
C SER A 31 -20.88 3.86 -8.50
N LEU A 32 -20.85 2.66 -9.08
CA LEU A 32 -21.84 1.62 -8.81
C LEU A 32 -21.44 0.73 -7.61
N TRP A 33 -20.15 0.61 -7.32
CA TRP A 33 -19.63 -0.39 -6.38
C TRP A 33 -18.83 0.19 -5.20
N GLY A 34 -18.28 1.41 -5.31
CA GLY A 34 -17.33 2.03 -4.35
C GLY A 34 -17.92 3.09 -3.41
N GLY A 35 -19.24 3.21 -3.31
CA GLY A 35 -19.90 4.12 -2.35
C GLY A 35 -20.29 3.41 -1.04
N ALA A 36 -20.65 4.19 -0.02
CA ALA A 36 -21.14 3.68 1.29
C ALA A 36 -22.38 2.75 1.21
N GLY A 37 -23.06 2.70 0.06
CA GLY A 37 -24.18 1.78 -0.23
C GLY A 37 -23.90 0.72 -1.30
N GLY A 38 -22.67 0.67 -1.85
CA GLY A 38 -22.21 -0.41 -2.73
C GLY A 38 -21.72 -1.61 -1.92
N PRO A 39 -21.50 -2.79 -2.52
CA PRO A 39 -21.09 -3.98 -1.78
C PRO A 39 -19.62 -3.97 -1.34
N GLY A 40 -18.96 -2.81 -1.38
CA GLY A 40 -17.52 -2.61 -1.16
C GLY A 40 -16.69 -2.97 -2.38
N ILE A 41 -15.69 -2.14 -2.68
CA ILE A 41 -14.58 -2.49 -3.57
C ILE A 41 -13.35 -2.61 -2.66
N ASP A 42 -12.65 -3.74 -2.69
CA ASP A 42 -11.35 -3.88 -2.04
C ASP A 42 -10.21 -3.46 -2.99
N ALA A 43 -9.05 -3.10 -2.43
CA ALA A 43 -7.88 -2.68 -3.21
C ALA A 43 -7.42 -3.73 -4.23
N ILE A 44 -7.52 -5.04 -3.93
CA ILE A 44 -7.14 -6.11 -4.87
C ILE A 44 -8.03 -6.07 -6.11
N SER A 45 -9.35 -6.02 -5.92
CA SER A 45 -10.34 -5.94 -7.01
C SER A 45 -10.13 -4.69 -7.88
N LEU A 46 -9.79 -3.57 -7.25
CA LEU A 46 -9.52 -2.31 -7.91
C LEU A 46 -8.22 -2.36 -8.75
N VAL A 47 -7.12 -2.82 -8.15
CA VAL A 47 -5.81 -2.90 -8.79
C VAL A 47 -5.86 -3.87 -9.98
N LYS A 48 -6.52 -5.01 -9.83
CA LYS A 48 -6.77 -5.94 -10.94
C LYS A 48 -7.52 -5.28 -12.10
N ARG A 49 -8.53 -4.46 -11.79
CA ARG A 49 -9.28 -3.74 -12.82
C ARG A 49 -8.42 -2.71 -13.55
N ILE A 50 -7.57 -1.99 -12.82
CA ILE A 50 -6.61 -1.05 -13.40
C ILE A 50 -5.67 -1.79 -14.36
N ALA A 51 -5.13 -2.94 -13.94
CA ALA A 51 -4.28 -3.79 -14.77
C ALA A 51 -4.99 -4.27 -16.05
N ASP A 52 -6.23 -4.78 -15.92
CA ASP A 52 -7.05 -5.25 -17.03
C ASP A 52 -7.33 -4.15 -18.07
N GLN A 53 -7.44 -2.88 -17.64
CA GLN A 53 -7.76 -1.75 -18.51
C GLN A 53 -6.54 -1.07 -19.14
N ALA A 54 -5.37 -1.15 -18.50
CA ALA A 54 -4.16 -0.50 -18.97
C ALA A 54 -3.70 -1.02 -20.35
N GLY A 55 -3.77 -2.33 -20.57
CA GLY A 55 -3.30 -2.96 -21.81
C GLY A 55 -1.77 -2.91 -22.01
N HIS A 56 -1.02 -2.40 -21.03
CA HIS A 56 0.44 -2.39 -20.98
C HIS A 56 0.92 -2.47 -19.51
N PRO A 57 2.20 -2.84 -19.27
CA PRO A 57 2.76 -2.78 -17.93
C PRO A 57 2.76 -1.36 -17.36
N LEU A 58 2.42 -1.23 -16.08
CA LEU A 58 2.38 0.05 -15.36
C LEU A 58 3.67 0.30 -14.57
N THR A 59 3.95 1.57 -14.30
CA THR A 59 4.98 2.06 -13.39
C THR A 59 4.37 2.31 -12.01
N VAL A 60 4.79 1.51 -11.02
CA VAL A 60 4.22 1.50 -9.68
C VAL A 60 5.23 1.98 -8.63
N VAL A 61 4.74 2.70 -7.64
CA VAL A 61 5.48 2.97 -6.40
C VAL A 61 4.62 2.47 -5.25
N GLN A 62 5.16 1.56 -4.44
CA GLN A 62 4.48 1.01 -3.26
C GLN A 62 5.25 1.40 -2.00
N ILE A 63 4.57 2.02 -1.04
CA ILE A 63 5.15 2.43 0.24
C ILE A 63 4.49 1.60 1.34
N GLY A 64 5.29 0.84 2.08
CA GLY A 64 4.79 -0.17 3.01
C GLY A 64 4.49 -1.48 2.31
N ALA A 65 5.46 -2.00 1.56
CA ALA A 65 5.27 -3.23 0.79
C ALA A 65 5.33 -4.51 1.65
N ASN A 66 5.70 -4.41 2.93
CA ASN A 66 5.78 -5.55 3.85
C ASN A 66 6.66 -6.68 3.25
N ASP A 67 6.19 -7.92 3.24
CA ASP A 67 6.85 -9.07 2.61
C ASP A 67 6.51 -9.20 1.11
N GLY A 68 5.64 -8.34 0.59
CA GLY A 68 5.20 -8.37 -0.80
C GLY A 68 4.18 -9.46 -1.12
N GLU A 69 3.60 -10.13 -0.13
CA GLU A 69 2.60 -11.20 -0.33
C GLU A 69 1.43 -11.11 0.66
N MET A 70 1.71 -10.88 1.95
CA MET A 70 0.71 -10.84 3.01
C MET A 70 -0.13 -9.57 2.91
N GLY A 71 -1.37 -9.72 2.44
CA GLY A 71 -2.31 -8.59 2.33
C GLY A 71 -1.97 -7.62 1.20
N ASP A 72 -0.93 -7.89 0.41
CA ASP A 72 -0.46 -6.99 -0.64
C ASP A 72 -1.43 -6.98 -1.84
N PRO A 73 -2.07 -5.83 -2.16
CA PRO A 73 -2.98 -5.75 -3.29
C PRO A 73 -2.29 -5.75 -4.66
N LEU A 74 -0.96 -5.60 -4.71
CA LEU A 74 -0.19 -5.40 -5.94
C LEU A 74 0.54 -6.66 -6.40
N HIS A 75 0.83 -7.64 -5.52
CA HIS A 75 1.66 -8.81 -5.86
C HIS A 75 1.23 -9.53 -7.15
N GLU A 76 -0.03 -9.96 -7.21
CA GLU A 76 -0.54 -10.73 -8.34
C GLU A 76 -0.43 -9.92 -9.66
N VAL A 77 -0.80 -8.64 -9.65
CA VAL A 77 -0.76 -7.83 -10.87
C VAL A 77 0.66 -7.47 -11.29
N ILE A 78 1.58 -7.28 -10.34
CA ILE A 78 2.98 -6.99 -10.65
C ILE A 78 3.57 -8.18 -11.40
N VAL A 79 3.37 -9.39 -10.88
CA VAL A 79 3.89 -10.63 -11.47
C VAL A 79 3.20 -10.94 -12.80
N ASP A 80 1.87 -10.92 -12.84
CA ASP A 80 1.11 -11.38 -14.01
C ASP A 80 1.16 -10.40 -15.19
N TYR A 81 1.22 -9.08 -14.93
CA TYR A 81 1.24 -8.04 -15.97
C TYR A 81 2.63 -7.45 -16.18
N GLY A 82 3.66 -7.93 -15.46
CA GLY A 82 5.04 -7.50 -15.61
C GLY A 82 5.25 -6.01 -15.31
N TRP A 83 4.55 -5.49 -14.29
CA TRP A 83 4.70 -4.10 -13.88
C TRP A 83 6.13 -3.81 -13.42
N ARG A 84 6.49 -2.53 -13.43
CA ARG A 84 7.82 -2.05 -13.09
C ARG A 84 7.75 -0.96 -12.03
N GLY A 85 8.83 -0.74 -11.30
CA GLY A 85 8.92 0.38 -10.37
C GLY A 85 9.56 0.01 -9.04
N VAL A 86 9.15 0.66 -7.97
CA VAL A 86 9.83 0.62 -6.68
C VAL A 86 8.88 0.20 -5.55
N LEU A 87 9.30 -0.79 -4.77
CA LEU A 87 8.62 -1.27 -3.57
C LEU A 87 9.45 -0.91 -2.35
N VAL A 88 8.85 -0.26 -1.36
CA VAL A 88 9.55 0.29 -0.20
C VAL A 88 9.13 -0.44 1.07
N GLU A 89 10.09 -1.00 1.79
CA GLU A 89 9.89 -1.66 3.09
C GLU A 89 11.03 -1.34 4.06
N PRO A 90 10.79 -0.61 5.16
CA PRO A 90 11.84 -0.21 6.12
C PRO A 90 12.38 -1.36 6.99
N MET A 91 11.54 -2.32 7.38
CA MET A 91 11.90 -3.33 8.38
C MET A 91 12.85 -4.37 7.79
N PRO A 92 14.02 -4.62 8.40
CA PRO A 92 15.04 -5.48 7.80
C PRO A 92 14.59 -6.90 7.44
N HIS A 93 13.74 -7.50 8.29
CA HIS A 93 13.27 -8.88 8.10
C HIS A 93 12.19 -8.97 7.01
N LEU A 94 11.25 -8.01 6.97
CA LEU A 94 10.23 -7.90 5.91
C LEU A 94 10.88 -7.56 4.57
N PHE A 95 11.82 -6.61 4.55
CA PHE A 95 12.57 -6.27 3.35
C PHE A 95 13.33 -7.46 2.74
N ALA A 96 13.88 -8.34 3.58
CA ALA A 96 14.54 -9.56 3.10
C ALA A 96 13.53 -10.54 2.46
N ALA A 97 12.31 -10.63 3.01
CA ALA A 97 11.21 -11.40 2.43
C ALA A 97 10.73 -10.78 1.11
N LEU A 98 10.47 -9.46 1.09
CA LEU A 98 10.09 -8.69 -0.10
C LEU A 98 11.03 -8.94 -1.28
N ARG A 99 12.34 -8.84 -1.04
CA ARG A 99 13.35 -9.14 -2.05
C ARG A 99 13.30 -10.58 -2.57
N THR A 100 12.88 -11.51 -1.73
CA THR A 100 12.73 -12.91 -2.11
C THR A 100 11.47 -13.10 -2.97
N SER A 101 10.36 -12.48 -2.59
CA SER A 101 9.08 -12.55 -3.32
C SER A 101 9.17 -11.96 -4.72
N TYR A 102 9.95 -10.89 -4.90
CA TYR A 102 10.14 -10.23 -6.21
C TYR A 102 11.45 -10.59 -6.93
N ARG A 103 12.16 -11.66 -6.52
CA ARG A 103 13.45 -12.05 -7.13
C ARG A 103 13.36 -12.35 -8.64
N ASP A 104 12.19 -12.81 -9.08
CA ASP A 104 11.91 -13.22 -10.46
C ASP A 104 11.13 -12.13 -11.24
N ALA A 105 11.00 -10.92 -10.67
CA ALA A 105 10.33 -9.77 -11.25
C ALA A 105 11.35 -8.66 -11.61
N PRO A 106 12.02 -8.73 -12.77
CA PRO A 106 13.15 -7.84 -13.11
C PRO A 106 12.77 -6.36 -13.30
N GLY A 107 11.47 -6.05 -13.44
CA GLY A 107 10.97 -4.67 -13.50
C GLY A 107 10.89 -3.98 -12.14
N ILE A 108 11.05 -4.72 -11.05
CA ILE A 108 10.86 -4.25 -9.68
C ILE A 108 12.19 -4.05 -8.98
N VAL A 109 12.31 -2.93 -8.28
CA VAL A 109 13.40 -2.64 -7.34
C VAL A 109 12.82 -2.53 -5.94
N CYS A 110 13.44 -3.20 -4.97
CA CYS A 110 13.06 -3.05 -3.57
C CYS A 110 14.01 -2.07 -2.87
N GLU A 111 13.45 -1.12 -2.11
CA GLU A 111 14.19 -0.12 -1.32
C GLU A 111 13.96 -0.32 0.18
N ARG A 112 15.04 -0.36 0.98
CA ARG A 112 14.95 -0.46 2.44
C ARG A 112 15.02 0.92 3.07
N ALA A 113 13.87 1.60 3.11
CA ALA A 113 13.71 2.89 3.76
C ALA A 113 12.26 3.05 4.22
N ALA A 114 12.01 3.93 5.19
CA ALA A 114 10.69 4.50 5.40
C ALA A 114 10.56 5.77 4.54
N ILE A 115 9.34 6.14 4.16
CA ILE A 115 9.09 7.45 3.56
C ILE A 115 8.67 8.43 4.65
N GLY A 116 9.49 9.45 4.85
CA GLY A 116 9.36 10.41 5.95
C GLY A 116 9.47 11.85 5.47
N ASP A 117 9.46 12.79 6.42
CA ASP A 117 9.50 14.23 6.17
C ASP A 117 10.87 14.75 5.68
N ARG A 118 11.94 14.02 6.02
CA ARG A 118 13.34 14.34 5.70
C ARG A 118 14.15 13.09 5.43
N ASP A 119 15.21 13.24 4.64
CA ASP A 119 16.21 12.20 4.45
C ASP A 119 17.05 12.01 5.72
N GLY A 120 17.39 10.77 6.06
CA GLY A 120 18.23 10.46 7.21
C GLY A 120 17.91 9.11 7.85
N THR A 121 17.83 9.09 9.17
CA THR A 121 17.36 7.94 9.96
C THR A 121 16.23 8.37 10.89
N ALA A 122 15.35 7.44 11.23
CA ALA A 122 14.35 7.61 12.26
C ALA A 122 14.15 6.30 13.01
N THR A 123 13.59 6.43 14.20
CA THR A 123 13.14 5.31 15.00
C THR A 123 11.80 4.82 14.47
N MET A 124 11.77 3.55 14.07
CA MET A 124 10.56 2.81 13.75
C MET A 124 10.13 2.03 14.99
N TYR A 125 8.84 2.05 15.31
CA TYR A 125 8.26 1.26 16.39
C TYR A 125 7.62 0.00 15.81
N THR A 126 7.83 -1.13 16.47
CA THR A 126 7.20 -2.42 16.13
C THR A 126 6.93 -3.20 17.42
N ALA A 127 6.37 -4.40 17.33
CA ALA A 127 6.23 -5.28 18.47
C ALA A 127 6.57 -6.72 18.11
N ALA A 128 7.29 -7.40 19.01
CA ALA A 128 7.64 -8.80 18.80
C ALA A 128 6.37 -9.68 18.69
N TRP A 129 6.20 -10.32 17.54
CA TRP A 129 5.12 -11.28 17.31
C TRP A 129 5.34 -12.58 18.11
N ARG A 130 4.26 -13.13 18.68
CA ARG A 130 4.27 -14.39 19.44
C ARG A 130 3.23 -15.38 18.92
N PRO A 131 3.45 -16.71 19.09
CA PRO A 131 2.43 -17.69 18.83
C PRO A 131 1.14 -17.40 19.62
N GLY A 132 0.04 -17.14 18.91
CA GLY A 132 -1.23 -16.74 19.48
C GLY A 132 -1.66 -15.32 19.10
N ASP A 133 -0.71 -14.47 18.68
CA ASP A 133 -1.01 -13.17 18.10
C ASP A 133 -1.65 -13.33 16.71
N PRO A 134 -2.49 -12.37 16.28
CA PRO A 134 -2.94 -12.27 14.91
C PRO A 134 -1.76 -12.24 13.93
N LEU A 135 -1.91 -12.86 12.74
CA LEU A 135 -0.84 -12.91 11.74
C LEU A 135 -0.43 -11.53 11.22
N TRP A 136 -1.39 -10.60 11.09
CA TRP A 136 -1.12 -9.23 10.63
C TRP A 136 -0.11 -8.50 11.53
N ALA A 137 -0.01 -8.87 12.81
CA ALA A 137 0.93 -8.24 13.74
C ALA A 137 2.42 -8.50 13.41
N ILE A 138 2.71 -9.41 12.46
CA ILE A 138 4.06 -9.59 11.90
C ILE A 138 4.50 -8.34 11.12
N GLY A 139 3.56 -7.69 10.41
CA GLY A 139 3.82 -6.49 9.62
C GLY A 139 3.69 -5.18 10.40
N LEU A 140 3.18 -5.22 11.64
CA LEU A 140 2.87 -4.03 12.43
C LEU A 140 4.15 -3.25 12.76
N SER A 141 4.37 -2.15 12.04
CA SER A 141 5.45 -1.22 12.29
C SER A 141 5.07 0.18 11.83
N SER A 142 5.47 1.21 12.58
CA SER A 142 5.10 2.58 12.27
C SER A 142 6.14 3.58 12.79
N LEU A 143 6.26 4.72 12.11
CA LEU A 143 7.01 5.88 12.61
C LEU A 143 6.30 6.57 13.79
N ARG A 144 5.06 6.16 14.08
CA ARG A 144 4.21 6.66 15.15
C ARG A 144 4.03 5.57 16.21
N ARG A 145 4.57 5.80 17.41
CA ARG A 145 4.47 4.84 18.51
C ARG A 145 3.02 4.56 18.89
N GLU A 146 2.18 5.60 18.82
CA GLU A 146 0.75 5.53 19.13
C GLU A 146 0.00 4.47 18.32
N ILE A 147 0.41 4.20 17.07
CA ILE A 147 -0.20 3.17 16.22
C ILE A 147 0.05 1.76 16.78
N ILE A 148 1.25 1.52 17.31
CA ILE A 148 1.58 0.24 17.95
C ILE A 148 0.85 0.10 19.29
N GLU A 149 0.68 1.18 20.03
CA GLU A 149 -0.06 1.21 21.29
C GLU A 149 -1.55 0.93 21.09
N ASP A 150 -2.15 1.44 20.01
CA ASP A 150 -3.57 1.22 19.67
C ASP A 150 -3.90 -0.26 19.42
N ALA A 151 -2.91 -1.06 18.98
CA ALA A 151 -3.05 -2.51 18.84
C ALA A 151 -3.30 -3.23 20.17
N ALA A 152 -3.12 -2.57 21.33
CA ALA A 152 -3.42 -3.12 22.66
C ALA A 152 -4.89 -3.51 22.82
N GLN A 153 -5.79 -2.95 22.01
CA GLN A 153 -7.20 -3.34 21.97
C GLN A 153 -7.39 -4.82 21.54
N LEU A 154 -6.47 -5.35 20.74
CA LEU A 154 -6.50 -6.72 20.21
C LEU A 154 -5.41 -7.61 20.83
N ILE A 155 -4.30 -7.01 21.25
CA ILE A 155 -3.14 -7.70 21.82
C ILE A 155 -2.79 -7.00 23.15
N PRO A 156 -3.44 -7.35 24.28
CA PRO A 156 -3.37 -6.56 25.51
C PRO A 156 -1.98 -6.34 26.10
N ASP A 157 -1.03 -7.24 25.83
CA ASP A 157 0.36 -7.14 26.32
C ASP A 157 1.29 -6.43 25.33
N ILE A 158 0.81 -5.90 24.20
CA ILE A 158 1.67 -5.39 23.11
C ILE A 158 2.52 -4.19 23.52
N ILE A 159 2.02 -3.35 24.44
CA ILE A 159 2.73 -2.17 24.94
C ILE A 159 4.07 -2.58 25.61
N ASP A 160 4.07 -3.72 26.32
CA ASP A 160 5.26 -4.26 26.99
C ASP A 160 6.25 -4.91 26.01
N ARG A 161 5.88 -5.02 24.73
CA ARG A 161 6.64 -5.68 23.67
C ARG A 161 7.11 -4.70 22.59
N ILE A 162 6.86 -3.40 22.78
CA ILE A 162 7.27 -2.38 21.81
C ILE A 162 8.80 -2.38 21.70
N GLU A 163 9.27 -2.51 20.47
CA GLU A 163 10.67 -2.47 20.10
C GLU A 163 10.93 -1.26 19.20
N GLU A 164 12.13 -0.69 19.34
CA GLU A 164 12.61 0.43 18.54
C GLU A 164 13.67 -0.07 17.56
N VAL A 165 13.50 0.27 16.29
CA VAL A 165 14.41 -0.10 15.21
C VAL A 165 14.80 1.15 14.42
N GLU A 166 16.09 1.46 14.39
CA GLU A 166 16.59 2.55 13.55
C GLU A 166 16.56 2.14 12.07
N VAL A 167 15.83 2.91 11.26
CA VAL A 167 15.65 2.66 9.82
C VAL A 167 16.12 3.86 8.99
N PRO A 168 16.64 3.64 7.76
CA PRO A 168 16.84 4.72 6.80
C PRO A 168 15.51 5.37 6.45
N VAL A 169 15.52 6.68 6.20
CA VAL A 169 14.36 7.46 5.79
C VAL A 169 14.70 8.26 4.55
N MET A 170 13.75 8.32 3.61
CA MET A 170 13.82 9.18 2.43
C MET A 170 12.54 10.00 2.30
N ARG A 171 12.65 11.21 1.78
CA ARG A 171 11.50 11.92 1.20
C ARG A 171 11.03 11.19 -0.05
N LEU A 172 9.74 11.32 -0.37
CA LEU A 172 9.17 10.73 -1.58
C LEU A 172 9.93 11.19 -2.83
N GLU A 173 10.21 12.48 -2.97
CA GLU A 173 10.96 13.01 -4.11
C GLU A 173 12.40 12.46 -4.20
N THR A 174 13.06 12.24 -3.06
CA THR A 174 14.39 11.61 -3.01
C THR A 174 14.33 10.17 -3.52
N LEU A 175 13.33 9.39 -3.10
CA LEU A 175 13.09 8.03 -3.61
C LEU A 175 12.91 8.03 -5.13
N LEU A 176 12.02 8.89 -5.64
CA LEU A 176 11.71 8.95 -7.08
C LEU A 176 12.95 9.34 -7.89
N THR A 177 13.71 10.33 -7.42
CA THR A 177 14.96 10.78 -8.05
C THR A 177 16.01 9.67 -8.06
N LYS A 178 16.21 8.98 -6.94
CA LYS A 178 17.18 7.88 -6.79
C LYS A 178 16.93 6.76 -7.82
N HIS A 179 15.67 6.44 -8.06
CA HIS A 179 15.26 5.35 -8.94
C HIS A 179 14.89 5.82 -10.36
N GLY A 180 15.06 7.10 -10.67
CA GLY A 180 14.77 7.66 -11.99
C GLY A 180 13.28 7.61 -12.39
N ILE A 181 12.37 7.60 -11.40
CA ILE A 181 10.93 7.57 -11.63
C ILE A 181 10.45 8.98 -11.96
N ASN A 182 9.96 9.16 -13.19
CA ASN A 182 9.48 10.45 -13.72
C ASN A 182 7.98 10.45 -14.07
N HIS A 183 7.33 9.30 -13.91
CA HIS A 183 5.92 9.02 -14.16
C HIS A 183 5.48 7.92 -13.19
N ILE A 184 4.29 8.05 -12.60
CA ILE A 184 3.69 7.04 -11.72
C ILE A 184 2.29 6.75 -12.22
N ASP A 185 2.05 5.52 -12.66
CA ASP A 185 0.71 5.07 -13.01
C ASP A 185 -0.10 4.79 -11.74
N LEU A 186 0.51 4.13 -10.75
CA LEU A 186 -0.10 3.81 -9.47
C LEU A 186 0.85 4.05 -8.30
N LEU A 187 0.43 4.87 -7.34
CA LEU A 187 1.05 5.02 -6.03
C LEU A 187 0.17 4.32 -5.00
N GLN A 188 0.72 3.33 -4.29
CA GLN A 188 0.08 2.74 -3.13
C GLN A 188 0.84 3.13 -1.86
N ILE A 189 0.11 3.51 -0.82
CA ILE A 189 0.65 3.92 0.47
C ILE A 189 -0.08 3.14 1.57
N ASP A 190 0.67 2.42 2.37
CA ASP A 190 0.22 1.80 3.61
C ASP A 190 1.37 1.94 4.61
N ALA A 191 1.48 3.14 5.18
CA ALA A 191 2.58 3.49 6.09
C ALA A 191 2.14 3.45 7.55
N GLU A 192 1.06 2.72 7.85
CA GLU A 192 0.52 2.47 9.20
C GLU A 192 0.46 3.78 10.00
N GLY A 193 -0.28 4.77 9.46
CA GLY A 193 -0.52 6.06 10.12
C GLY A 193 0.41 7.21 9.73
N PHE A 194 1.37 6.99 8.81
CA PHE A 194 2.18 8.07 8.21
C PHE A 194 1.68 8.52 6.82
N ASP A 195 0.59 7.92 6.35
CA ASP A 195 0.04 8.05 5.00
C ASP A 195 -0.27 9.49 4.61
N PHE A 196 -0.96 10.24 5.47
CA PHE A 196 -1.26 11.65 5.18
C PHE A 196 0.00 12.53 5.08
N GLU A 197 1.03 12.23 5.87
CA GLU A 197 2.31 12.93 5.77
C GLU A 197 3.01 12.66 4.43
N ILE A 198 2.86 11.46 3.88
CA ILE A 198 3.36 11.08 2.56
C ILE A 198 2.53 11.73 1.46
N LEU A 199 1.20 11.75 1.59
CA LEU A 199 0.29 12.40 0.63
C LEU A 199 0.64 13.88 0.44
N LYS A 200 0.97 14.59 1.52
CA LYS A 200 1.40 16.01 1.47
C LYS A 200 2.70 16.24 0.71
N GLN A 201 3.50 15.20 0.46
CA GLN A 201 4.74 15.31 -0.33
C GLN A 201 4.49 15.24 -1.83
N ILE A 202 3.27 14.91 -2.27
CA ILE A 202 2.94 14.83 -3.70
C ILE A 202 2.89 16.24 -4.29
N ASP A 203 3.87 16.58 -5.12
CA ASP A 203 3.82 17.79 -5.95
C ASP A 203 2.95 17.52 -7.18
N PHE A 204 1.66 17.84 -7.07
CA PHE A 204 0.66 17.59 -8.11
C PHE A 204 0.92 18.30 -9.44
N SER A 205 1.85 19.26 -9.48
CA SER A 205 2.27 19.96 -10.69
C SER A 205 3.33 19.21 -11.52
N ARG A 206 3.94 18.16 -10.94
CA ARG A 206 4.99 17.38 -11.59
C ARG A 206 4.42 16.29 -12.49
N THR A 207 5.22 15.88 -13.48
CA THR A 207 4.88 14.79 -14.40
C THR A 207 4.77 13.43 -13.71
N TRP A 208 5.41 13.26 -12.57
CA TRP A 208 5.36 12.01 -11.81
C TRP A 208 4.13 11.86 -10.93
N ALA A 209 3.35 12.93 -10.73
CA ALA A 209 2.22 12.86 -9.81
C ALA A 209 1.16 11.84 -10.30
N PRO A 210 0.72 10.92 -9.41
CA PRO A 210 0.20 9.62 -9.81
C PRO A 210 -1.16 9.70 -10.51
N TRP A 211 -1.42 8.81 -11.48
CA TRP A 211 -2.76 8.70 -12.08
C TRP A 211 -3.74 7.98 -11.16
N HIS A 212 -3.25 6.95 -10.49
CA HIS A 212 -3.97 6.16 -9.50
C HIS A 212 -3.26 6.27 -8.15
N LEU A 213 -4.03 6.51 -7.11
CA LEU A 213 -3.54 6.60 -5.75
C LEU A 213 -4.42 5.71 -4.87
N ILE A 214 -3.80 4.79 -4.14
CA ILE A 214 -4.44 4.00 -3.09
C ILE A 214 -3.70 4.33 -1.81
N TYR A 215 -4.40 4.70 -0.75
CA TYR A 215 -3.78 4.97 0.54
C TYR A 215 -4.65 4.43 1.67
N GLU A 216 -4.01 3.97 2.73
CA GLU A 216 -4.72 3.52 3.93
C GLU A 216 -5.46 4.72 4.54
N ALA A 217 -6.78 4.64 4.66
CA ALA A 217 -7.61 5.72 5.22
C ALA A 217 -7.92 5.52 6.71
N ARG A 218 -7.79 4.26 7.18
CA ARG A 218 -8.10 3.80 8.53
C ARG A 218 -7.48 4.65 9.64
N HIS A 219 -6.20 5.01 9.50
CA HIS A 219 -5.44 5.72 10.54
C HIS A 219 -5.45 7.25 10.39
N LEU A 220 -6.15 7.82 9.40
CA LEU A 220 -6.12 9.27 9.16
C LEU A 220 -6.94 10.08 10.16
N GLY A 221 -7.97 9.49 10.79
CA GLY A 221 -8.82 10.16 11.76
C GLY A 221 -9.33 11.52 11.26
N GLU A 222 -9.04 12.59 12.02
CA GLU A 222 -9.43 13.96 11.67
C GLU A 222 -8.77 14.50 10.37
N SER A 223 -7.64 13.92 9.97
CA SER A 223 -6.90 14.32 8.76
C SER A 223 -7.57 13.82 7.48
N LEU A 224 -8.49 12.86 7.55
CA LEU A 224 -9.14 12.27 6.38
C LEU A 224 -9.84 13.32 5.51
N ALA A 225 -10.59 14.22 6.14
CA ALA A 225 -11.28 15.30 5.44
C ALA A 225 -10.31 16.30 4.79
N GLU A 226 -9.11 16.47 5.34
CA GLU A 226 -8.08 17.31 4.75
C GLU A 226 -7.41 16.62 3.56
N ALA A 227 -7.10 15.33 3.67
CA ALA A 227 -6.60 14.51 2.57
C ALA A 227 -7.55 14.56 1.36
N HIS A 228 -8.86 14.39 1.60
CA HIS A 228 -9.88 14.50 0.56
C HIS A 228 -9.86 15.87 -0.11
N ARG A 229 -9.94 16.97 0.65
CA ARG A 229 -9.90 18.34 0.10
C ARG A 229 -8.66 18.60 -0.73
N MET A 230 -7.50 18.13 -0.27
CA MET A 230 -6.23 18.28 -0.98
C MET A 230 -6.25 17.55 -2.33
N LEU A 231 -6.71 16.30 -2.34
CA LEU A 231 -6.79 15.48 -3.55
C LEU A 231 -7.85 16.01 -4.54
N GLU A 232 -9.01 16.43 -4.05
CA GLU A 232 -10.06 17.06 -4.88
C GLU A 232 -9.55 18.37 -5.51
N ALA A 233 -8.86 19.21 -4.75
CA ALA A 233 -8.25 20.44 -5.26
C ALA A 233 -7.18 20.17 -6.32
N ALA A 234 -6.50 19.01 -6.24
CA ALA A 234 -5.55 18.52 -7.24
C ALA A 234 -6.19 17.82 -8.45
N GLY A 235 -7.54 17.78 -8.51
CA GLY A 235 -8.32 17.25 -9.63
C GLY A 235 -8.63 15.75 -9.54
N TYR A 236 -8.38 15.11 -8.40
CA TYR A 236 -8.72 13.71 -8.20
C TYR A 236 -10.22 13.52 -7.92
N THR A 237 -10.74 12.39 -8.39
CA THR A 237 -12.01 11.83 -7.93
C THR A 237 -11.72 10.71 -6.94
N LEU A 238 -12.38 10.73 -5.77
CA LEU A 238 -12.15 9.77 -4.69
C LEU A 238 -13.32 8.81 -4.50
N PHE A 239 -13.04 7.61 -4.00
CA PHE A 239 -14.03 6.72 -3.41
C PHE A 239 -13.41 5.74 -2.40
N PRO A 240 -14.14 5.36 -1.34
CA PRO A 240 -13.69 4.35 -0.38
C PRO A 240 -13.42 2.99 -1.02
N ALA A 241 -12.40 2.30 -0.53
CA ALA A 241 -11.95 0.99 -0.98
C ALA A 241 -11.65 0.02 0.19
N GLY A 242 -12.61 -0.18 1.10
CA GLY A 242 -12.41 -0.98 2.31
C GLY A 242 -11.85 -0.13 3.44
N ASP A 243 -10.72 -0.53 4.00
CA ASP A 243 -9.95 0.29 4.96
C ASP A 243 -9.06 1.34 4.25
N ASP A 244 -8.97 1.25 2.91
CA ASP A 244 -8.28 2.18 2.03
C ASP A 244 -9.22 3.22 1.41
N ASP A 245 -8.64 4.29 0.90
CA ASP A 245 -9.27 5.16 -0.09
C ASP A 245 -8.55 5.03 -1.44
N TYR A 246 -9.32 5.16 -2.51
CA TYR A 246 -8.76 5.30 -3.85
C TYR A 246 -9.10 6.65 -4.45
N ALA A 247 -8.09 7.26 -5.05
CA ALA A 247 -8.19 8.50 -5.80
C ALA A 247 -7.61 8.32 -7.21
N TYR A 248 -8.24 8.94 -8.21
CA TYR A 248 -7.72 8.93 -9.57
C TYR A 248 -7.94 10.23 -10.32
N ARG A 249 -7.04 10.55 -11.26
CA ARG A 249 -7.16 11.67 -12.20
C ARG A 249 -6.64 11.28 -13.59
N PHE A 250 -7.15 11.94 -14.63
CA PHE A 250 -6.77 11.74 -16.04
C PHE A 250 -6.37 13.07 -16.66
#